data_AF-A0A354TAD6-F1
#
_entry.id   AF-A0A354TAD6-F1
#
_cell.length_a   1.000
_cell.length_b   1.000
_cell.length_c   1.000
_cell.angle_alpha   90.00
_cell.angle_beta   90.00
_cell.angle_gamma   90.00
#
_symmetry.space_group_name_H-M   'P 1'
#
loop_
_entity.id
_entity.type
_entity.pdbx_description
1 polymer ?
#
loop_
_entity_poly.entity_id
_entity_poly.type
_entity_poly.pdbx_seq_one_letter_code
_entity_poly.pdbx_strand_id
1 'polypeptide(L)' 'MPSTHNLPSSTPPYAEFLAELDEIQRLKWIASENAGQDIGFEHALNDWAQNHRAEWRRMRNLIVGSTTTLGK' A
#
# COMPACT_ATOMS: atom_id res chain seq x y z
N MET A 1 16.13 1.31 -36.03
CA MET A 1 14.83 0.96 -35.42
C MET A 1 15.02 0.94 -33.92
N PRO A 2 14.44 1.86 -33.13
CA PRO A 2 14.49 1.72 -31.68
C PRO A 2 13.45 0.67 -31.27
N SER A 3 13.93 -0.42 -30.68
CA SER A 3 13.10 -1.53 -30.20
C SER A 3 12.13 -1.05 -29.12
N THR A 4 10.85 -1.38 -29.28
CA THR A 4 9.78 -1.11 -28.34
C THR A 4 9.91 -1.98 -27.08
N HIS A 5 10.40 -1.34 -26.01
CA HIS A 5 9.85 -1.34 -24.65
C HIS A 5 9.33 -2.66 -24.03
N ASN A 6 10.05 -3.12 -22.99
CA ASN A 6 9.45 -3.85 -21.88
C ASN A 6 9.95 -3.24 -20.57
N LEU A 7 9.35 -2.11 -20.14
CA LEU A 7 9.54 -1.62 -18.77
C LEU A 7 8.86 -2.61 -17.82
N PRO A 8 9.48 -2.95 -16.67
CA PRO A 8 8.83 -3.80 -15.68
C PRO A 8 7.55 -3.10 -15.19
N SER A 9 6.41 -3.74 -15.44
CA SER A 9 5.07 -3.30 -15.04
C SER A 9 4.80 -3.41 -13.53
N SER A 10 5.85 -3.37 -12.71
CA SER A 10 5.78 -3.56 -11.26
C SER A 10 6.35 -2.34 -10.56
N THR A 11 5.61 -1.80 -9.59
CA THR A 11 6.10 -0.75 -8.70
C THR A 11 7.41 -1.21 -8.04
N PRO A 12 8.45 -0.36 -7.97
CA PRO A 12 9.68 -0.71 -7.28
C PRO A 12 9.40 -1.14 -5.82
N PRO A 13 10.10 -2.17 -5.28
CA PRO A 13 9.86 -2.66 -3.92
C PRO A 13 9.90 -1.56 -2.84
N TYR A 14 10.75 -0.55 -3.03
CA TYR A 14 10.84 0.59 -2.13
C TYR A 14 9.59 1.48 -2.16
N ALA A 15 9.00 1.70 -3.34
CA ALA A 15 7.77 2.48 -3.46
C ALA A 15 6.56 1.75 -2.84
N GLU A 16 6.52 0.42 -2.91
CA GLU A 16 5.52 -0.37 -2.18
C GLU A 16 5.74 -0.28 -0.66
N PHE A 17 6.98 -0.32 -0.18
CA PHE A 17 7.28 -0.10 1.23
C PHE A 17 6.84 1.29 1.72
N LEU A 18 7.07 2.35 0.94
CA LEU A 18 6.59 3.69 1.29
C LEU A 18 5.06 3.76 1.37
N ALA A 19 4.36 3.07 0.48
CA ALA A 19 2.90 3.01 0.51
C ALA A 19 2.37 2.20 1.73
N GLU A 20 3.09 1.16 2.16
CA GLU A 20 2.79 0.45 3.42
C GLU A 20 2.94 1.39 4.63
N LEU A 21 4.03 2.18 4.68
CA LEU A 21 4.25 3.15 5.76
C LEU A 21 3.16 4.22 5.83
N ASP A 22 2.74 4.76 4.69
CA ASP A 22 1.68 5.77 4.62
C ASP A 22 0.34 5.21 5.14
N GLU A 23 -0.01 3.97 4.76
CA GLU A 23 -1.21 3.30 5.23
C GLU A 23 -1.17 3.07 6.76
N ILE A 24 -0.04 2.61 7.30
CA ILE A 24 0.14 2.43 8.75
C ILE A 24 -0.03 3.77 9.48
N GLN A 25 0.57 4.84 8.95
CA GLN A 25 0.51 6.17 9.56
C GLN A 25 -0.93 6.72 9.58
N ARG A 26 -1.68 6.49 8.48
CA ARG A 26 -3.10 6.85 8.38
C ARG A 26 -3.94 6.08 9.38
N LEU A 27 -3.77 4.76 9.48
CA LEU A 27 -4.52 3.92 10.42
C LEU A 27 -4.20 4.26 11.87
N LYS A 28 -2.91 4.51 12.18
CA LYS A 28 -2.49 5.01 13.49
C LYS A 28 -3.24 6.28 13.87
N TRP A 29 -3.33 7.24 12.95
CA TRP A 29 -4.04 8.49 13.21
C TRP A 29 -5.51 8.24 13.55
N ILE A 30 -6.23 7.50 12.69
CA ILE A 30 -7.67 7.18 12.92
C ILE A 30 -7.88 6.46 14.26
N ALA A 31 -7.04 5.47 14.56
CA ALA A 31 -7.12 4.73 15.82
C ALA A 31 -6.82 5.61 17.03
N SER A 32 -5.88 6.55 16.91
CA SER A 32 -5.56 7.51 17.97
C SER A 32 -6.72 8.47 18.23
N GLU A 33 -7.37 8.98 17.17
CA GLU A 33 -8.57 9.81 17.28
C GLU A 33 -9.69 9.05 18.02
N ASN A 34 -9.91 7.78 17.66
CA ASN A 34 -10.93 6.95 18.31
C ASN A 34 -10.61 6.62 19.77
N ALA A 35 -9.33 6.46 20.10
CA ALA A 35 -8.87 6.16 21.46
C ALA A 35 -8.78 7.42 22.36
N GLY A 36 -8.82 8.62 21.78
CA GLY A 36 -8.60 9.88 22.49
C GLY A 36 -7.15 10.08 22.96
N GLN A 37 -6.20 9.27 22.46
CA GLN A 37 -4.77 9.36 22.77
C GLN A 37 -3.95 8.71 21.65
N ASP A 38 -2.66 9.07 21.56
CA ASP A 38 -1.76 8.42 20.62
C ASP A 38 -1.53 6.95 21.03
N ILE A 39 -1.90 6.03 20.15
CA ILE A 39 -1.68 4.59 20.33
C ILE A 39 -0.23 4.16 20.06
N GLY A 40 0.57 5.02 19.44
CA GLY A 40 1.96 4.75 19.07
C GLY A 40 2.12 3.97 17.76
N PHE A 41 3.30 4.12 17.14
CA PHE A 41 3.60 3.50 15.84
C PHE A 41 3.72 1.98 15.93
N GLU A 42 4.38 1.44 16.96
CA GLU A 42 4.58 0.00 17.09
C GLU A 42 3.26 -0.77 17.21
N HIS A 43 2.31 -0.23 17.98
CA HIS A 43 0.97 -0.80 18.11
C HIS A 43 0.24 -0.83 16.75
N ALA A 44 0.23 0.30 16.04
CA ALA A 44 -0.40 0.41 14.73
C ALA A 44 0.26 -0.49 13.67
N LEU A 45 1.59 -0.58 13.68
CA LEU A 45 2.35 -1.46 12.78
C LEU A 45 1.98 -2.93 13.03
N ASN A 46 1.93 -3.35 14.29
CA ASN A 46 1.65 -4.74 14.65
C ASN A 46 0.22 -5.14 14.26
N ASP A 47 -0.76 -4.29 14.60
CA ASP A 47 -2.15 -4.48 14.19
C ASP A 47 -2.31 -4.53 12.66
N TRP A 48 -1.72 -3.57 11.94
CA TRP A 48 -1.78 -3.55 10.48
C TRP A 48 -1.13 -4.79 9.85
N ALA A 49 0.03 -5.22 10.35
CA ALA A 49 0.73 -6.39 9.85
C ALA A 49 -0.08 -7.69 10.03
N GLN A 50 -0.81 -7.82 11.15
CA GLN A 50 -1.64 -8.98 11.44
C GLN A 50 -2.97 -8.98 10.69
N ASN A 51 -3.66 -7.83 10.64
CA ASN A 51 -5.08 -7.77 10.29
C ASN A 51 -5.37 -7.14 8.93
N HIS A 52 -4.48 -6.30 8.39
CA HIS A 52 -4.80 -5.44 7.24
C HIS A 52 -3.90 -5.66 6.02
N ARG A 53 -2.61 -5.94 6.23
CA ARG A 53 -1.59 -5.96 5.18
C ARG A 53 -1.92 -6.89 4.00
N ALA A 54 -2.41 -8.09 4.30
CA ALA A 54 -2.70 -9.09 3.26
C ALA A 54 -3.83 -8.65 2.32
N GLU A 55 -4.90 -8.08 2.86
CA GLU A 55 -6.01 -7.54 2.07
C GLU A 55 -5.57 -6.30 1.28
N TRP A 56 -4.86 -5.37 1.93
CA TRP A 56 -4.37 -4.16 1.29
C TRP A 56 -3.50 -4.46 0.07
N ARG A 57 -2.55 -5.40 0.18
CA ARG A 57 -1.73 -5.84 -0.96
C ARG A 57 -2.55 -6.47 -2.07
N ARG A 58 -3.57 -7.28 -1.74
CA ARG A 58 -4.45 -7.90 -2.73
C ARG A 58 -5.19 -6.83 -3.53
N MET A 59 -5.81 -5.87 -2.84
CA MET A 59 -6.53 -4.76 -3.49
C MET A 59 -5.62 -3.95 -4.40
N ARG A 60 -4.42 -3.62 -3.95
CA ARG A 60 -3.45 -2.83 -4.72
C ARG A 60 -2.98 -3.55 -5.99
N ASN A 61 -2.70 -4.85 -5.90
CA ASN A 61 -2.33 -5.67 -7.05
C ASN A 61 -3.49 -5.80 -8.06
N LEU A 62 -4.74 -5.88 -7.57
CA LEU A 62 -5.93 -5.92 -8.43
C LEU A 62 -6.15 -4.59 -9.19
N ILE A 63 -5.93 -3.45 -8.54
CA ILE A 63 -6.03 -2.12 -9.17
C ILE A 63 -5.01 -2.00 -10.32
N VAL A 64 -3.76 -2.42 -10.10
CA VAL A 64 -2.73 -2.37 -11.16
C VAL A 64 -3.08 -3.26 -12.36
N GLY A 65 -3.70 -4.42 -12.10
CA GLY A 65 -4.14 -5.34 -13.17
C GLY A 65 -5.33 -4.83 -13.99
N SER A 66 -6.12 -3.89 -13.47
CA SER A 66 -7.34 -3.38 -14.13
C SER A 66 -7.17 -2.02 -14.81
N THR A 67 -6.17 -1.22 -14.42
CA THR A 67 -5.83 0.05 -15.10
C THR A 67 -5.04 -0.11 -16.40
N THR A 68 -4.58 -1.33 -16.74
CA THR A 68 -3.78 -1.60 -17.95
C THR A 68 -4.63 -1.98 -19.19
N THR A 69 -5.97 -2.05 -19.09
CA THR A 69 -6.83 -2.49 -20.23
C THR A 69 -7.79 -1.41 -20.75
N LEU A 70 -7.31 -0.17 -20.92
CA LEU A 70 -8.07 0.81 -21.73
C LEU A 70 -7.14 1.78 -22.48
N GLY A 71 -6.76 1.41 -23.68
CA GLY A 71 -6.05 2.30 -24.61
C GLY A 71 -5.36 1.57 -25.75
N LYS A 72 -6.15 1.19 -26.77
CA LYS A 72 -5.81 0.90 -28.19
C LYS A 72 -4.46 0.30 -28.53
#